data_AF-A0A937VF21-F1
#
_entry.id   AF-A0A937VF21-F1
#
_cell.length_a   1.000
_cell.length_b   1.000
_cell.length_c   1.000
_cell.angle_alpha   90.00
_cell.angle_beta   90.00
_cell.angle_gamma   90.00
#
_symmetry.space_group_name_H-M   'P 1'
#
loop_
_entity.id
_entity.type
_entity.pdbx_description
1 polymer ?
#
loop_
_entity_poly.entity_id
_entity_poly.type
_entity_poly.pdbx_seq_one_letter_code
_entity_poly.pdbx_strand_id
1 'polypeptide(L)'
;MASRASRWRRPLLVAAIVLIALLLRLRAAFLLPVDFDEPTYLGIASQYTSALQAGDLWAVATLDRNIEHPALVKLLYGVELAIFAPPSPGSGGAWGEVALQLARGLSVLFGSGQVLLLALLHPLAGAALAVHTMSIKYTSQAYLEAVP
;
A
#
# COMPACT_ATOMS: atom_id res chain seq x y z
N MET A 1 4.45 16.67 -40.15
CA MET A 1 3.48 17.21 -39.18
C MET A 1 2.76 16.04 -38.51
N ALA A 2 3.25 15.55 -37.36
CA ALA A 2 2.52 14.51 -36.63
C ALA A 2 1.17 15.09 -36.18
N SER A 3 0.08 14.44 -36.58
CA SER A 3 -1.27 14.92 -36.27
C SER A 3 -1.44 15.04 -34.74
N ARG A 4 -2.10 16.11 -34.28
CA ARG A 4 -2.45 16.33 -32.87
C ARG A 4 -3.15 15.12 -32.22
N ALA A 5 -3.70 14.20 -33.01
CA ALA A 5 -4.28 12.95 -32.54
C ALA A 5 -3.24 11.98 -31.93
N SER A 6 -1.98 11.99 -32.36
CA SER A 6 -0.95 11.07 -31.84
C SER A 6 -0.46 11.43 -30.43
N ARG A 7 -0.40 12.73 -30.09
CA ARG A 7 0.12 13.21 -28.81
C ARG A 7 -0.72 12.77 -27.60
N TRP A 8 -2.02 12.54 -27.80
CA TRP A 8 -2.95 12.14 -26.75
C TRP A 8 -3.07 10.62 -26.61
N ARG A 9 -2.66 9.83 -27.62
CA ARG A 9 -2.77 8.36 -27.57
C ARG A 9 -1.95 7.75 -26.44
N ARG A 10 -0.70 8.20 -26.28
CA ARG A 10 0.19 7.69 -25.24
C ARG A 10 -0.32 7.99 -23.82
N PRO A 11 -0.66 9.24 -23.44
CA PRO A 11 -1.18 9.51 -22.10
C PRO A 11 -2.53 8.83 -21.85
N LEU A 12 -3.41 8.72 -22.84
CA LEU A 12 -4.66 7.96 -22.70
C LEU A 12 -4.41 6.47 -22.47
N LEU A 13 -3.44 5.89 -23.18
CA LEU A 13 -3.03 4.50 -22.99
C LEU A 13 -2.45 4.27 -21.58
N VAL A 14 -1.55 5.15 -21.13
CA VAL A 14 -0.98 5.08 -19.77
C VAL A 14 -2.09 5.22 -18.72
N ALA A 15 -3.00 6.18 -18.88
CA ALA A 15 -4.13 6.36 -17.98
C ALA A 15 -5.02 5.11 -17.94
N ALA A 16 -5.30 4.49 -19.08
CA ALA A 16 -6.08 3.26 -19.14
C ALA A 16 -5.37 2.09 -18.43
N ILE A 17 -4.05 1.94 -18.63
CA ILE A 17 -3.24 0.91 -17.96
C ILE A 17 -3.27 1.10 -16.44
N VAL A 18 -3.06 2.32 -15.97
CA VAL A 18 -3.06 2.65 -14.54
C VAL A 18 -4.46 2.47 -13.95
N LEU A 19 -5.52 2.83 -14.67
CA LEU A 19 -6.89 2.59 -14.24
C LEU A 19 -7.17 1.09 -14.09
N ILE A 20 -6.75 0.26 -15.04
CA ILE A 20 -6.87 -1.21 -14.94
C ILE A 20 -6.11 -1.72 -13.71
N ALA A 21 -4.87 -1.27 -13.52
CA ALA A 21 -4.05 -1.68 -12.38
C ALA A 21 -4.69 -1.31 -11.04
N LEU A 22 -5.23 -0.10 -10.94
CA LEU A 22 -5.91 0.41 -9.75
C LEU A 22 -7.17 -0.41 -9.46
N LEU A 23 -8.03 -0.63 -10.46
CA LEU A 23 -9.28 -1.38 -10.29
C LEU A 23 -9.03 -2.84 -9.89
N LEU A 24 -8.05 -3.50 -10.50
CA LEU A 24 -7.69 -4.87 -10.15
C LEU A 24 -7.15 -4.97 -8.73
N ARG A 25 -6.31 -4.01 -8.32
CA ARG A 25 -5.72 -3.97 -6.98
C ARG A 25 -6.75 -3.62 -5.90
N LEU A 26 -7.66 -2.67 -6.16
CA LEU A 26 -8.78 -2.37 -5.27
C LEU A 26 -9.69 -3.59 -5.13
N ARG A 27 -10.04 -4.25 -6.24
CA ARG A 27 -10.84 -5.47 -6.20
C ARG A 27 -10.18 -6.55 -5.35
N ALA A 28 -8.87 -6.76 -5.49
CA ALA A 28 -8.15 -7.71 -4.66
C ALA A 28 -8.11 -7.27 -3.19
N ALA A 29 -7.89 -5.99 -2.89
CA ALA A 29 -7.88 -5.45 -1.53
C ALA A 29 -9.21 -5.64 -0.80
N PHE A 30 -10.36 -5.60 -1.50
CA PHE A 30 -11.68 -5.82 -0.89
C PHE A 30 -12.12 -7.28 -0.83
N LEU A 31 -11.71 -8.11 -1.79
CA LEU A 31 -12.22 -9.49 -1.90
C LEU A 31 -11.29 -10.54 -1.30
N LEU A 32 -10.00 -10.26 -1.19
CA LEU A 32 -9.07 -11.22 -0.59
C LEU A 32 -9.30 -11.30 0.92
N PRO A 33 -9.32 -12.51 1.50
CA PRO A 33 -9.35 -12.65 2.95
C PRO A 33 -8.08 -12.04 3.56
N VAL A 34 -8.12 -11.81 4.88
CA VAL A 34 -6.92 -11.51 5.66
C VAL A 34 -5.93 -12.66 5.46
N ASP A 35 -4.71 -12.35 5.05
CA ASP A 35 -3.65 -13.32 4.79
C ASP A 35 -2.56 -13.24 5.87
N PHE A 36 -1.72 -14.27 5.95
CA PHE A 36 -0.95 -14.63 7.15
C PHE A 36 -0.18 -13.48 7.81
N ASP A 37 0.50 -12.63 7.04
CA ASP A 37 1.38 -11.60 7.61
C ASP A 37 0.66 -10.27 7.89
N GLU A 38 -0.54 -10.05 7.35
CA GLU A 38 -1.27 -8.79 7.56
C GLU A 38 -1.58 -8.53 9.05
N PRO A 39 -2.02 -9.53 9.85
CA PRO A 39 -2.15 -9.40 11.30
C PRO A 39 -0.89 -8.96 12.01
N THR A 40 0.26 -9.49 11.59
CA THR A 40 1.56 -9.21 12.21
C THR A 40 1.98 -7.77 11.92
N TYR A 41 1.91 -7.35 10.66
CA TYR A 41 2.30 -6.01 10.25
C TYR A 41 1.35 -4.95 10.81
N LEU A 42 0.05 -5.22 10.84
CA LEU A 42 -0.93 -4.31 11.45
C LEU A 42 -0.79 -4.24 12.97
N GLY A 43 -0.48 -5.35 13.64
CA GLY A 43 -0.22 -5.36 15.09
C GLY A 43 0.99 -4.49 15.47
N ILE A 44 2.01 -4.45 14.62
CA ILE A 44 3.19 -3.59 14.81
C ILE A 44 2.87 -2.15 14.42
N ALA A 45 2.15 -1.95 13.31
CA ALA A 45 1.67 -0.64 12.90
C ALA A 45 0.86 0.03 14.01
N SER A 46 -0.05 -0.69 14.68
CA SER A 46 -0.80 -0.17 15.83
C SER A 46 0.09 0.26 17.00
N GLN A 47 1.21 -0.41 17.24
CA GLN A 47 2.18 0.00 18.27
C GLN A 47 2.88 1.30 17.88
N TYR A 48 3.30 1.42 16.60
CA TYR A 48 3.79 2.70 16.08
C TYR A 48 2.74 3.79 16.22
N THR A 49 1.48 3.50 15.91
CA THR A 49 0.38 4.44 16.07
C THR A 49 0.26 4.96 17.50
N SER A 50 0.27 4.06 18.50
CA SER A 50 0.20 4.45 19.91
C SER A 50 1.41 5.30 20.34
N ALA A 51 2.62 4.93 19.92
CA ALA A 51 3.83 5.71 20.23
C ALA A 51 3.79 7.12 19.60
N LEU A 52 3.37 7.21 18.33
CA LEU A 52 3.20 8.49 17.62
C LEU A 52 2.17 9.38 18.30
N GLN A 53 1.05 8.83 18.75
CA GLN A 53 0.02 9.57 19.47
C GLN A 53 0.45 10.05 20.86
N ALA A 54 1.27 9.25 21.54
CA ALA A 54 1.86 9.63 22.82
C ALA A 54 2.99 10.66 22.67
N GLY A 55 3.45 10.96 21.45
CA GLY A 55 4.64 11.77 21.21
C GLY A 55 5.95 11.09 21.64
N ASP A 56 5.92 9.77 21.85
CA ASP A 56 7.08 8.99 22.30
C ASP A 56 7.92 8.55 21.08
N LEU A 57 8.75 9.49 20.61
CA LEU A 57 9.66 9.24 19.48
C LEU A 57 10.75 8.22 19.82
N TRP A 58 11.06 8.03 21.10
CA TRP A 58 12.01 7.00 21.52
C TRP A 58 11.43 5.62 21.30
N ALA A 59 10.18 5.39 21.72
CA ALA A 59 9.48 4.13 21.44
C ALA A 59 9.34 3.83 19.94
N VAL A 60 9.17 4.86 19.10
CA VAL A 60 9.19 4.69 17.63
C VAL A 60 10.58 4.24 17.14
N ALA A 61 11.65 4.84 17.64
CA ALA A 61 13.01 4.54 17.21
C ALA A 61 13.53 3.18 17.70
N THR A 62 13.03 2.69 18.83
CA THR A 62 13.54 1.46 19.48
C THR A 62 12.59 0.27 19.40
N LEU A 63 11.48 0.36 18.65
CA LEU A 63 10.54 -0.76 18.54
C LEU A 63 11.21 -1.97 17.85
N ASP A 64 11.42 -3.04 18.60
CA ASP A 64 12.20 -4.23 18.22
C ASP A 64 11.30 -5.44 17.89
N ARG A 65 10.27 -5.23 17.08
CA ARG A 65 9.33 -6.28 16.66
C ARG A 65 9.52 -6.66 15.20
N ASN A 66 9.55 -7.97 14.93
CA ASN A 66 9.61 -8.52 13.57
C ASN A 66 10.83 -7.97 12.81
N ILE A 67 11.99 -8.08 13.47
CA ILE A 67 13.27 -7.45 13.08
C ILE A 67 13.87 -8.05 11.81
N GLU A 68 13.42 -9.24 11.41
CA GLU A 68 13.77 -9.87 10.14
C GLU A 68 13.28 -9.06 8.92
N HIS A 69 12.36 -8.10 9.13
CA HIS A 69 11.91 -7.16 8.10
C HIS A 69 12.13 -5.69 8.49
N PRO A 70 12.53 -4.82 7.54
CA PRO A 70 12.71 -3.39 7.78
C PRO A 70 11.46 -2.72 8.39
N ALA A 71 11.71 -1.73 9.26
CA ALA A 71 10.65 -1.02 10.00
C ALA A 71 9.79 -0.08 9.14
N LEU A 72 10.31 0.38 7.99
CA LEU A 72 9.74 1.51 7.25
C LEU A 72 8.25 1.34 6.90
N VAL A 73 7.86 0.23 6.28
CA VAL A 73 6.48 0.05 5.82
C VAL A 73 5.51 -0.10 6.99
N LYS A 74 5.91 -0.83 8.02
CA LYS A 74 5.16 -0.97 9.28
C LYS A 74 4.94 0.40 9.94
N LEU A 75 5.97 1.26 9.92
CA LEU A 75 5.87 2.64 10.39
C LEU A 75 4.95 3.49 9.51
N LEU A 76 5.02 3.37 8.18
CA LEU A 76 4.11 4.10 7.28
C LEU A 76 2.65 3.75 7.53
N TYR A 77 2.33 2.46 7.73
CA TYR A 77 1.00 2.06 8.19
C TYR A 77 0.67 2.70 9.54
N GLY A 78 1.59 2.67 10.51
CA GLY A 78 1.37 3.33 11.82
C GLY A 78 1.09 4.83 11.72
N VAL A 79 1.79 5.55 10.84
CA VAL A 79 1.57 6.98 10.56
C VAL A 79 0.19 7.21 9.95
N GLU A 80 -0.18 6.42 8.94
CA GLU A 80 -1.51 6.52 8.32
C GLU A 80 -2.63 6.28 9.35
N LEU A 81 -2.48 5.24 10.16
CA LEU A 81 -3.44 4.92 11.23
C LEU A 81 -3.50 6.02 12.29
N ALA A 82 -2.37 6.64 12.66
CA ALA A 82 -2.35 7.75 13.61
C ALA A 82 -3.18 8.96 13.14
N ILE A 83 -3.21 9.18 11.82
CA ILE A 83 -3.92 10.31 11.20
C ILE A 83 -5.40 9.98 10.97
N PHE A 84 -5.71 8.79 10.42
CA PHE A 84 -7.05 8.49 9.89
C PHE A 84 -7.87 7.51 10.72
N ALA A 85 -7.23 6.67 11.54
CA ALA A 85 -7.90 5.65 12.35
C ALA A 85 -7.21 5.51 13.72
N PRO A 86 -7.19 6.59 14.53
CA PRO A 86 -6.54 6.57 15.83
C PRO A 86 -7.15 5.46 16.71
N PRO A 87 -6.34 4.54 17.26
CA PRO A 87 -6.84 3.49 18.15
C PRO A 87 -7.49 4.10 19.39
N SER A 88 -8.57 3.50 19.86
CA SER A 88 -9.15 3.89 21.14
C SER A 88 -8.14 3.65 22.27
N PRO A 89 -8.01 4.58 23.23
CA PRO A 89 -7.14 4.38 24.40
C PRO A 89 -7.45 3.04 25.08
N GLY A 90 -6.43 2.22 25.30
CA GLY A 90 -6.57 0.89 25.93
C GLY A 90 -6.84 -0.27 24.97
N SER A 91 -6.87 -0.06 23.65
CA SER A 91 -7.03 -1.15 22.67
C SER A 91 -5.87 -2.15 22.61
N GLY A 92 -4.75 -1.86 23.30
CA GLY A 92 -3.58 -2.75 23.35
C GLY A 92 -2.95 -3.05 22.00
N GLY A 93 -3.14 -2.17 21.00
CA GLY A 93 -2.66 -2.40 19.64
C GLY A 93 -3.58 -3.26 18.78
N ALA A 94 -4.80 -3.56 19.23
CA ALA A 94 -5.83 -4.19 18.40
C ALA A 94 -6.13 -3.29 17.18
N TRP A 95 -6.09 -3.89 16.00
CA TRP A 95 -6.43 -3.27 14.73
C TRP A 95 -7.80 -3.77 14.27
N GLY A 96 -8.58 -2.88 13.65
CA GLY A 96 -9.91 -3.18 13.13
C GLY A 96 -9.95 -3.22 11.61
N GLU A 97 -11.14 -3.43 11.06
CA GLU A 97 -11.38 -3.46 9.62
C GLU A 97 -10.93 -2.17 8.93
N VAL A 98 -11.18 -1.00 9.54
CA VAL A 98 -10.72 0.29 9.01
C VAL A 98 -9.20 0.33 8.88
N ALA A 99 -8.47 -0.18 9.87
CA ALA A 99 -7.01 -0.18 9.85
C ALA A 99 -6.45 -1.07 8.74
N LEU A 100 -7.06 -2.24 8.55
CA LEU A 100 -6.74 -3.13 7.44
C LEU A 100 -6.97 -2.45 6.08
N GLN A 101 -8.12 -1.79 5.90
CA GLN A 101 -8.44 -1.15 4.62
C GLN A 101 -7.56 0.07 4.32
N LEU A 102 -7.14 0.82 5.34
CA LEU A 102 -6.16 1.90 5.17
C LEU A 102 -4.81 1.34 4.71
N ALA A 103 -4.26 0.36 5.43
CA ALA A 103 -2.98 -0.24 5.07
C ALA A 103 -2.99 -0.89 3.67
N ARG A 104 -4.08 -1.61 3.33
CA ARG A 104 -4.30 -2.13 1.97
C ARG A 104 -4.41 -1.00 0.95
N GLY A 105 -5.07 0.11 1.29
CA GLY A 105 -5.16 1.31 0.46
C GLY A 105 -3.78 1.90 0.14
N LEU A 106 -2.90 1.99 1.13
CA LEU A 106 -1.51 2.42 0.93
C LEU A 106 -0.76 1.46 0.00
N SER A 107 -0.92 0.15 0.17
CA SER A 107 -0.34 -0.85 -0.75
C SER A 107 -0.86 -0.69 -2.17
N VAL A 108 -2.17 -0.52 -2.35
CA VAL A 108 -2.80 -0.31 -3.65
C VAL A 108 -2.27 0.95 -4.33
N LEU A 109 -2.08 2.03 -3.56
CA LEU A 109 -1.52 3.29 -4.04
C LEU A 109 -0.11 3.08 -4.61
N PHE A 110 0.79 2.50 -3.83
CA PHE A 110 2.17 2.28 -4.28
C PHE A 110 2.26 1.23 -5.39
N GLY A 111 1.52 0.13 -5.30
CA GLY A 111 1.45 -0.90 -6.35
C GLY A 111 0.94 -0.37 -7.69
N SER A 112 -0.07 0.51 -7.66
CA SER A 112 -0.55 1.20 -8.87
C SER A 112 0.46 2.25 -9.36
N GLY A 113 1.19 2.90 -8.45
CA GLY A 113 2.30 3.80 -8.74
C GLY A 113 3.45 3.10 -9.48
N GLN A 114 3.81 1.88 -9.08
CA GLN A 114 4.81 1.06 -9.80
C GLN A 114 4.39 0.84 -11.27
N VAL A 115 3.10 0.54 -11.50
CA VAL A 115 2.56 0.39 -12.85
C VAL A 115 2.62 1.71 -13.63
N LEU A 116 2.26 2.84 -13.00
CA LEU A 116 2.36 4.15 -13.63
C LEU A 116 3.80 4.44 -14.07
N LEU A 117 4.78 4.27 -13.18
CA LEU A 117 6.19 4.49 -13.49
C LEU A 117 6.65 3.62 -14.66
N LEU A 118 6.29 2.33 -14.66
CA LEU A 118 6.66 1.42 -15.72
C LEU A 118 5.95 1.73 -17.04
N ALA A 119 4.68 2.13 -17.01
CA ALA A 119 3.91 2.51 -18.19
C ALA A 119 4.42 3.82 -18.83
N LEU A 120 4.92 4.76 -18.03
CA LEU A 120 5.57 5.98 -18.51
C LEU A 120 6.84 5.65 -19.31
N LEU A 121 7.63 4.69 -18.84
CA LEU A 121 8.84 4.20 -19.53
C LEU A 121 8.47 3.36 -20.77
N HIS A 122 7.64 2.34 -20.59
CA HIS A 122 7.22 1.41 -21.63
C HIS A 122 5.80 0.88 -21.40
N PRO A 123 4.79 1.32 -22.18
CA PRO A 123 3.38 0.97 -21.95
C PRO A 123 3.11 -0.54 -21.89
N LEU A 124 3.77 -1.35 -22.71
CA LEU A 124 3.58 -2.82 -22.67
C LEU A 124 4.09 -3.43 -21.36
N ALA A 125 5.18 -2.89 -20.80
CA ALA A 125 5.73 -3.39 -19.55
C ALA A 125 4.80 -3.00 -18.38
N GLY A 126 4.29 -1.76 -18.39
CA GLY A 126 3.25 -1.33 -17.47
C GLY A 126 1.99 -2.18 -17.57
N ALA A 127 1.52 -2.50 -18.78
CA ALA A 127 0.36 -3.36 -18.98
C ALA A 127 0.59 -4.80 -18.47
N ALA A 128 1.79 -5.36 -18.69
CA ALA A 128 2.16 -6.67 -18.16
C ALA A 128 2.14 -6.67 -16.62
N LEU A 129 2.70 -5.65 -15.97
CA LEU A 129 2.68 -5.51 -14.51
C LEU A 129 1.27 -5.22 -13.96
N ALA A 130 0.44 -4.50 -14.72
CA ALA A 130 -0.93 -4.17 -14.34
C ALA A 130 -1.78 -5.42 -14.09
N VAL A 131 -1.59 -6.46 -14.91
CA VAL A 131 -2.37 -7.71 -14.87
C VAL A 131 -1.65 -8.89 -14.22
N HIS A 132 -0.42 -8.69 -13.75
CA HIS A 132 0.38 -9.75 -13.13
C HIS A 132 -0.20 -10.14 -11.76
N THR A 133 -0.79 -11.34 -11.67
CA THR A 133 -1.59 -11.79 -10.52
C THR A 133 -0.84 -11.80 -9.20
N MET A 134 0.43 -12.25 -9.21
CA MET A 134 1.26 -12.21 -8.00
C MET A 134 1.56 -10.77 -7.56
N SER A 135 1.84 -9.87 -8.51
CA SER A 135 2.05 -8.46 -8.16
C SER A 135 0.77 -7.85 -7.59
N ILE A 136 -0.38 -8.15 -8.19
CA ILE A 136 -1.67 -7.70 -7.67
C ILE A 136 -1.86 -8.18 -6.23
N LYS A 137 -1.69 -9.47 -5.93
CA LYS A 137 -1.84 -10.00 -4.56
C LYS A 137 -0.97 -9.24 -3.57
N TYR A 138 0.34 -9.22 -3.80
CA TYR A 138 1.32 -8.66 -2.86
C TYR A 138 1.27 -7.14 -2.74
N THR A 139 0.68 -6.44 -3.72
CA THR A 139 0.51 -4.99 -3.69
C THR A 139 -0.93 -4.55 -3.42
N SER A 140 -1.80 -5.48 -3.01
CA SER A 140 -3.18 -5.22 -2.58
C SER A 140 -3.43 -5.55 -1.12
N GLN A 141 -2.58 -6.38 -0.51
CA GLN A 141 -2.64 -6.74 0.90
C GLN A 141 -1.76 -5.80 1.73
N ALA A 142 -1.96 -5.78 3.05
CA ALA A 142 -1.14 -4.99 3.98
C ALA A 142 0.22 -5.65 4.19
N TYR A 143 1.01 -5.70 3.12
CA TYR A 143 2.28 -6.41 2.93
C TYR A 143 3.42 -5.42 2.67
N LEU A 144 4.67 -5.87 2.78
CA LEU A 144 5.83 -4.97 2.74
C LEU A 144 6.30 -4.67 1.31
N GLU A 145 5.80 -5.42 0.32
CA GLU A 145 6.28 -5.46 -1.07
C GLU A 145 5.74 -4.31 -1.94
N ALA A 146 4.70 -3.61 -1.47
CA ALA A 146 4.10 -2.52 -2.24
C ALA A 146 4.98 -1.27 -2.24
N VAL A 147 5.60 -0.96 -1.10
CA VAL A 147 6.47 0.21 -0.95
C VAL A 147 7.87 -0.16 -1.44
N PRO A 148 8.41 0.57 -2.43
CA PRO A 148 9.73 0.29 -3.02
C PRO A 148 10.91 0.65 -2.09
#